data_AF-A0AAE4SIF4-F1
#
_entry.id   AF-A0AAE4SIF4-F1
#
_cell.length_a   1.000
_cell.length_b   1.000
_cell.length_c   1.000
_cell.angle_alpha   90.00
_cell.angle_beta   90.00
_cell.angle_gamma   90.00
#
_symmetry.space_group_name_H-M   'P 1'
#
loop_
_entity.id
_entity.type
_entity.pdbx_description
1 polymer ?
#
loop_
_entity_poly.entity_id
_entity_poly.type
_entity_poly.pdbx_seq_one_letter_code
_entity_poly.pdbx_strand_id
1 'polypeptide(L)'
;MPTKHIDDATAAQLDDLYVRCVTLTQQPVKEVEVLRLAIQTGIGNISDNDILASMAVKATVWERLAGDVWTEVTKEWPAAGIHSKNFNEMAERHSPLWKTFTSNVCRDAIRSVLKRDLENNLLNDLFGWSEAFTEEEKEREEKERNQKDKEYRKSLHFLDGRLYSSLSEQEQNIAVYYSEHGSFVSFTPDGKDDFQVQVQLREDGQ
;
A
#
# COMPACT_ATOMS: atom_id res chain seq x y z
N MET A 1 -28.92 -10.18 -47.84
CA MET A 1 -27.86 -10.18 -46.81
C MET A 1 -28.53 -10.11 -45.46
N PRO A 2 -28.27 -11.02 -44.51
CA PRO A 2 -28.69 -10.78 -43.15
C PRO A 2 -27.65 -9.84 -42.53
N THR A 3 -27.96 -8.55 -42.43
CA THR A 3 -27.30 -7.67 -41.47
C THR A 3 -27.65 -8.22 -40.10
N LYS A 4 -26.70 -8.87 -39.43
CA LYS A 4 -26.81 -9.12 -38.00
C LYS A 4 -26.82 -7.75 -37.34
N HIS A 5 -28.02 -7.20 -37.17
CA HIS A 5 -28.24 -6.06 -36.29
C HIS A 5 -27.88 -6.56 -34.90
N ILE A 6 -26.88 -5.93 -34.29
CA ILE A 6 -26.78 -5.93 -32.83
C ILE A 6 -28.15 -5.43 -32.36
N ASP A 7 -28.80 -6.18 -31.47
CA ASP A 7 -30.07 -5.77 -30.91
C ASP A 7 -29.89 -4.44 -30.18
N ASP A 8 -30.87 -3.54 -30.29
CA ASP A 8 -30.77 -2.17 -29.77
C ASP A 8 -30.36 -2.12 -28.29
N ALA A 9 -30.71 -3.15 -27.52
CA ALA A 9 -30.29 -3.32 -26.13
C ALA A 9 -28.77 -3.51 -25.98
N THR A 10 -28.14 -4.37 -26.78
CA THR A 10 -26.69 -4.58 -26.75
C THR A 10 -25.93 -3.37 -27.31
N ALA A 11 -26.51 -2.66 -28.28
CA ALA A 11 -25.94 -1.40 -28.78
C ALA A 11 -25.91 -0.33 -27.68
N ALA A 12 -27.02 -0.13 -26.96
CA ALA A 12 -27.08 0.80 -25.85
C ALA A 12 -26.09 0.45 -24.72
N GLN A 13 -25.94 -0.84 -24.39
CA GLN A 13 -24.96 -1.27 -23.39
C GLN A 13 -23.51 -0.99 -23.81
N LEU A 14 -23.21 -1.06 -25.11
CA LEU A 14 -21.89 -0.75 -25.64
C LEU A 14 -21.60 0.76 -25.58
N ASP A 15 -22.60 1.60 -25.87
CA ASP A 15 -22.49 3.06 -25.74
C ASP A 15 -22.27 3.47 -24.28
N ASP A 16 -23.02 2.89 -23.34
CA ASP A 16 -22.84 3.12 -21.91
C ASP A 16 -21.45 2.68 -21.45
N LEU A 17 -20.97 1.52 -21.93
CA LEU A 17 -19.62 1.05 -21.66
C LEU A 17 -18.57 2.01 -22.23
N TYR A 18 -18.77 2.53 -23.44
CA TYR A 18 -17.87 3.51 -24.06
C TYR A 18 -17.78 4.78 -23.21
N VAL A 19 -18.91 5.34 -22.79
CA VAL A 19 -18.97 6.52 -21.91
C VAL A 19 -18.26 6.26 -20.59
N ARG A 20 -18.49 5.09 -19.98
CA ARG A 20 -17.82 4.68 -18.74
C ARG A 20 -16.30 4.58 -18.94
N CYS A 21 -15.84 4.01 -20.05
CA CYS A 21 -14.41 3.90 -20.38
C CYS A 21 -13.75 5.29 -20.52
N VAL A 22 -14.36 6.21 -21.25
CA VAL A 22 -13.84 7.58 -21.41
C VAL A 22 -13.82 8.32 -20.07
N THR A 23 -14.88 8.17 -19.26
CA THR A 23 -15.01 8.86 -17.98
C THR A 23 -13.98 8.37 -16.96
N LEU A 24 -13.78 7.05 -16.86
CA LEU A 24 -12.82 6.45 -15.93
C LEU A 24 -11.37 6.71 -16.32
N THR A 25 -11.05 6.56 -17.61
CA THR A 25 -9.67 6.75 -18.11
C THR A 25 -9.30 8.23 -18.24
N GLN A 26 -10.31 9.13 -18.24
CA GLN A 26 -10.20 10.56 -18.49
C GLN A 26 -9.45 10.93 -19.78
N GLN A 27 -9.59 10.10 -20.81
CA GLN A 27 -8.94 10.32 -22.10
C GLN A 27 -9.75 9.68 -23.24
N PRO A 28 -9.49 10.07 -24.51
CA PRO A 28 -10.21 9.48 -25.63
C PRO A 28 -9.86 7.99 -25.80
N VAL A 29 -10.89 7.15 -25.83
CA VAL A 29 -10.77 5.69 -26.00
C VAL A 29 -11.21 5.32 -27.42
N LYS A 30 -10.51 4.37 -28.04
CA LYS A 30 -10.90 3.82 -29.34
C LYS A 30 -12.03 2.81 -29.15
N GLU A 31 -13.10 2.92 -29.95
CA GLU A 31 -14.22 1.97 -29.94
C GLU A 31 -13.77 0.52 -30.13
N VAL A 32 -12.73 0.28 -30.94
CA VAL A 32 -12.17 -1.05 -31.17
C VAL A 32 -11.60 -1.68 -29.88
N GLU A 33 -11.06 -0.88 -28.97
CA GLU A 33 -10.53 -1.36 -27.68
C GLU A 33 -11.67 -1.72 -26.72
N VAL A 34 -12.71 -0.88 -26.67
CA VAL A 34 -13.95 -1.15 -25.92
C VAL A 34 -14.62 -2.44 -26.41
N LEU A 35 -14.72 -2.60 -27.73
CA LEU A 35 -15.25 -3.82 -28.36
C LEU A 35 -14.42 -5.07 -28.04
N ARG A 36 -13.09 -4.96 -28.03
CA ARG A 36 -12.23 -6.08 -27.64
C ARG A 36 -12.46 -6.49 -26.19
N LEU A 37 -12.53 -5.52 -25.28
CA LEU A 37 -12.81 -5.79 -23.87
C LEU A 37 -14.19 -6.44 -23.69
N ALA A 38 -15.21 -5.90 -24.36
CA ALA A 38 -16.57 -6.42 -24.42
C ALA A 38 -16.64 -7.87 -24.90
N ILE A 39 -15.87 -8.23 -25.93
CA ILE A 39 -15.82 -9.59 -26.47
C ILE A 39 -15.08 -10.54 -25.52
N GLN A 40 -14.00 -10.09 -24.87
CA GLN A 40 -13.17 -10.92 -24.02
C GLN A 40 -13.82 -11.24 -22.67
N THR A 41 -14.46 -10.25 -22.04
CA THR A 41 -15.01 -10.36 -20.69
C THR A 41 -16.54 -10.55 -20.69
N GLY A 42 -17.21 -10.14 -21.77
CA GLY A 42 -18.66 -10.01 -21.85
C GLY A 42 -19.12 -8.66 -21.29
N ILE A 43 -19.91 -7.92 -22.09
CA ILE A 43 -20.34 -6.54 -21.79
C ILE A 43 -20.90 -6.37 -20.37
N GLY A 44 -21.75 -7.29 -19.91
CA GLY A 44 -22.40 -7.22 -18.60
C GLY A 44 -21.49 -7.52 -17.39
N ASN A 45 -20.29 -8.05 -17.62
CA ASN A 45 -19.37 -8.48 -16.57
C ASN A 45 -18.17 -7.54 -16.39
N ILE A 46 -18.07 -6.47 -17.21
CA ILE A 46 -16.93 -5.55 -17.16
C ILE A 46 -17.01 -4.67 -15.92
N SER A 47 -16.01 -4.80 -15.05
CA SER A 47 -15.79 -3.94 -13.90
C SER A 47 -14.92 -2.72 -14.24
N ASP A 48 -14.89 -1.73 -13.35
CA ASP A 48 -14.02 -0.55 -13.51
C ASP A 48 -12.53 -0.96 -13.57
N ASN A 49 -12.16 -2.01 -12.83
CA ASN A 49 -10.80 -2.52 -12.81
C ASN A 49 -10.39 -3.14 -14.15
N ASP A 50 -11.32 -3.81 -14.83
CA ASP A 50 -11.06 -4.38 -16.15
C ASP A 50 -10.79 -3.27 -17.16
N ILE A 51 -11.54 -2.17 -17.07
CA ILE A 51 -11.33 -0.97 -17.89
C ILE A 51 -9.95 -0.35 -17.59
N LEU A 52 -9.64 -0.11 -16.32
CA LEU A 52 -8.38 0.50 -15.89
C LEU A 52 -7.15 -0.37 -16.22
N ALA A 53 -7.30 -1.70 -16.23
CA ALA A 53 -6.22 -2.64 -16.53
C ALA A 53 -6.01 -2.87 -18.04
N SER A 54 -7.06 -2.75 -18.85
CA SER A 54 -7.01 -3.06 -20.29
C SER A 54 -6.78 -1.85 -21.17
N MET A 55 -7.08 -0.66 -20.67
CA MET A 55 -7.00 0.58 -21.43
C MET A 55 -5.81 1.42 -20.99
N ALA A 56 -5.36 2.29 -21.89
CA ALA A 56 -4.54 3.40 -21.44
C ALA A 56 -5.39 4.24 -20.47
N VAL A 57 -4.76 4.77 -19.43
CA VAL A 57 -5.40 5.67 -18.45
C VAL A 57 -4.52 6.91 -18.28
N LYS A 58 -5.15 8.08 -18.14
CA LYS A 58 -4.43 9.34 -17.91
C LYS A 58 -3.69 9.30 -16.56
N ALA A 59 -2.46 9.80 -16.52
CA ALA A 59 -1.62 9.80 -15.32
C ALA A 59 -2.31 10.40 -14.07
N THR A 60 -3.08 11.48 -14.25
CA THR A 60 -3.81 12.15 -13.15
C THR A 60 -4.85 11.25 -12.46
N VAL A 61 -5.39 10.25 -13.17
CA VAL A 61 -6.30 9.27 -12.58
C VAL A 61 -5.55 8.35 -11.62
N TRP A 62 -4.37 7.87 -12.03
CA TRP A 62 -3.50 7.07 -11.17
C TRP A 62 -3.00 7.86 -9.98
N GLU A 63 -2.65 9.14 -10.17
CA GLU A 63 -2.27 10.04 -9.07
C GLU A 63 -3.39 10.20 -8.04
N ARG A 64 -4.63 10.40 -8.48
CA ARG A 64 -5.78 10.49 -7.60
C ARG A 64 -6.03 9.19 -6.85
N LEU A 65 -6.08 8.06 -7.57
CA LEU A 65 -6.32 6.74 -6.96
C LEU A 65 -5.21 6.37 -5.97
N ALA A 66 -3.95 6.68 -6.32
CA ALA A 66 -2.81 6.49 -5.43
C ALA A 66 -2.91 7.37 -4.18
N GLY A 67 -3.32 8.63 -4.33
CA GLY A 67 -3.59 9.53 -3.22
C GLY A 67 -4.69 9.01 -2.31
N ASP A 68 -5.80 8.53 -2.86
CA ASP A 68 -6.91 7.96 -2.11
C ASP A 68 -6.45 6.72 -1.30
N VAL A 69 -5.78 5.75 -1.94
CA VAL A 69 -5.19 4.58 -1.25
C VAL A 69 -4.23 5.03 -0.15
N TRP A 70 -3.33 5.96 -0.46
CA TRP A 70 -2.38 6.47 0.51
C TRP A 70 -3.08 7.08 1.72
N THR A 71 -4.08 7.94 1.53
CA THR A 71 -4.82 8.55 2.63
C THR A 71 -5.59 7.53 3.48
N GLU A 72 -6.10 6.46 2.88
CA GLU A 72 -6.76 5.38 3.61
C GLU A 72 -5.75 4.63 4.49
N VAL A 73 -4.58 4.29 3.95
CA VAL A 73 -3.54 3.62 4.73
C VAL A 73 -2.96 4.54 5.80
N THR A 74 -2.69 5.82 5.48
CA THR A 74 -2.14 6.78 6.44
C THR A 74 -3.12 7.25 7.49
N LYS A 75 -4.40 6.87 7.41
CA LYS A 75 -5.36 7.08 8.51
C LYS A 75 -5.20 6.04 9.61
N GLU A 76 -4.81 4.82 9.23
CA GLU A 76 -4.69 3.71 10.18
C GLU A 76 -3.25 3.39 10.55
N TRP A 77 -2.28 3.87 9.77
CA TRP A 77 -0.87 3.62 9.99
C TRP A 77 0.01 4.86 9.76
N PRO A 78 1.08 5.07 10.54
CA PRO A 78 1.98 6.21 10.32
C PRO A 78 2.68 6.12 8.97
N ALA A 79 2.65 7.22 8.21
CA ALA A 79 3.24 7.32 6.88
C ALA A 79 4.73 6.93 6.85
N ALA A 80 5.50 7.34 7.87
CA ALA A 80 6.93 7.02 8.01
C ALA A 80 7.21 5.51 8.14
N GLY A 81 6.22 4.73 8.59
CA GLY A 81 6.31 3.28 8.66
C GLY A 81 5.87 2.56 7.40
N ILE A 82 5.44 3.26 6.34
CA ILE A 82 4.99 2.65 5.09
C ILE A 82 6.08 2.75 4.05
N HIS A 83 6.63 1.60 3.65
CA HIS A 83 7.72 1.49 2.70
C HIS A 83 7.44 0.46 1.60
N SER A 84 8.30 0.43 0.58
CA SER A 84 8.07 -0.39 -0.61
C SER A 84 7.85 -1.90 -0.37
N LYS A 85 8.31 -2.47 0.76
CA LYS A 85 8.15 -3.91 1.07
C LYS A 85 6.85 -4.26 1.81
N ASN A 86 6.37 -3.37 2.69
CA ASN A 86 5.17 -3.60 3.52
C ASN A 86 3.91 -2.94 2.93
N PHE A 87 4.06 -2.01 1.96
CA PHE A 87 2.94 -1.25 1.41
C PHE A 87 1.79 -2.15 0.95
N ASN A 88 2.08 -3.24 0.25
CA ASN A 88 1.03 -4.16 -0.22
C ASN A 88 0.27 -4.80 0.94
N GLU A 89 0.96 -5.18 2.02
CA GLU A 89 0.33 -5.78 3.20
C GLU A 89 -0.52 -4.75 3.95
N MET A 90 -0.01 -3.52 4.10
CA MET A 90 -0.73 -2.43 4.75
C MET A 90 -1.96 -2.00 3.93
N ALA A 91 -1.82 -1.87 2.61
CA ALA A 91 -2.92 -1.53 1.72
C ALA A 91 -3.99 -2.64 1.71
N GLU A 92 -3.59 -3.92 1.72
CA GLU A 92 -4.53 -5.04 1.80
C GLU A 92 -5.25 -5.11 3.15
N ARG A 93 -4.66 -4.62 4.24
CA ARG A 93 -5.33 -4.55 5.55
C ARG A 93 -6.30 -3.36 5.62
N HIS A 94 -5.81 -2.17 5.31
CA HIS A 94 -6.44 -0.91 5.69
C HIS A 94 -7.17 -0.18 4.55
N SER A 95 -6.82 -0.43 3.27
CA SER A 95 -7.46 0.26 2.15
C SER A 95 -8.58 -0.59 1.53
N PRO A 96 -9.87 -0.22 1.68
CA PRO A 96 -10.95 -0.85 0.94
C PRO A 96 -10.81 -0.66 -0.56
N LEU A 97 -10.32 0.50 -1.01
CA LEU A 97 -10.13 0.79 -2.43
C LEU A 97 -9.05 -0.12 -3.04
N TRP A 98 -7.97 -0.41 -2.31
CA TRP A 98 -6.95 -1.36 -2.75
C TRP A 98 -7.49 -2.79 -2.95
N LYS A 99 -8.40 -3.25 -2.09
CA LYS A 99 -9.06 -4.56 -2.21
C LYS A 99 -9.91 -4.68 -3.47
N THR A 100 -10.39 -3.56 -4.00
CA THR A 100 -11.14 -3.59 -5.26
C THR A 100 -10.23 -3.94 -6.44
N PHE A 101 -8.96 -3.53 -6.44
CA PHE A 101 -8.04 -3.81 -7.54
C PHE A 101 -7.56 -5.26 -7.54
N THR A 102 -8.21 -6.10 -8.35
CA THR A 102 -7.83 -7.51 -8.54
C THR A 102 -6.70 -7.68 -9.56
N SER A 103 -6.50 -6.71 -10.45
CA SER A 103 -5.48 -6.76 -11.51
C SER A 103 -4.13 -6.23 -11.01
N ASN A 104 -3.06 -6.99 -11.29
CA ASN A 104 -1.68 -6.58 -11.02
C ASN A 104 -1.31 -5.28 -11.76
N VAL A 105 -1.89 -5.04 -12.94
CA VAL A 105 -1.61 -3.82 -13.73
C VAL A 105 -2.00 -2.56 -12.97
N CYS A 106 -3.18 -2.56 -12.32
CA CYS A 106 -3.65 -1.43 -11.52
C CYS A 106 -2.79 -1.25 -10.26
N ARG A 107 -2.46 -2.36 -9.59
CA ARG A 107 -1.61 -2.35 -8.39
C ARG A 107 -0.20 -1.80 -8.69
N ASP A 108 0.40 -2.23 -9.80
CA ASP A 108 1.72 -1.78 -10.24
C ASP A 108 1.70 -0.31 -10.67
N ALA A 109 0.64 0.14 -11.36
CA ALA A 109 0.48 1.55 -11.73
C ALA A 109 0.41 2.45 -10.48
N ILE A 110 -0.41 2.10 -9.49
CA ILE A 110 -0.50 2.85 -8.21
C ILE A 110 0.84 2.84 -7.48
N ARG A 111 1.50 1.69 -7.39
CA ARG A 111 2.82 1.58 -6.77
C ARG A 111 3.87 2.42 -7.47
N SER A 112 3.81 2.51 -8.80
CA SER A 112 4.75 3.32 -9.57
C SER A 112 4.61 4.82 -9.28
N VAL A 113 3.39 5.30 -9.03
CA VAL A 113 3.12 6.68 -8.63
C VAL A 113 3.64 6.95 -7.21
N LEU A 114 3.36 6.04 -6.27
CA LEU A 114 3.80 6.16 -4.87
C LEU A 114 5.27 5.84 -4.66
N LYS A 115 5.99 5.40 -5.70
CA LYS A 115 7.36 4.90 -5.60
C LYS A 115 8.28 5.88 -4.88
N ARG A 116 8.18 7.18 -5.19
CA ARG A 116 9.02 8.20 -4.56
C ARG A 116 8.80 8.27 -3.05
N ASP A 117 7.55 8.23 -2.61
CA ASP A 117 7.20 8.35 -1.20
C ASP A 117 7.56 7.04 -0.45
N LEU A 118 7.37 5.89 -1.10
CA LEU A 118 7.76 4.57 -0.59
C LEU A 118 9.28 4.32 -0.53
N GLU A 119 10.06 5.01 -1.36
CA GLU A 119 11.53 4.96 -1.35
C GLU A 119 12.13 5.93 -0.33
N ASN A 120 11.48 7.06 -0.08
CA ASN A 120 11.88 8.02 0.95
C ASN A 120 11.72 7.43 2.37
N ASN A 121 10.68 6.62 2.58
CA ASN A 121 10.52 5.82 3.77
C ASN A 121 11.39 4.57 3.63
N LEU A 122 12.71 4.74 3.81
CA LEU A 122 13.64 3.62 3.79
C LEU A 122 13.22 2.56 4.81
N LEU A 123 13.54 1.29 4.54
CA LEU A 123 13.61 0.30 5.62
C LEU A 123 14.50 0.91 6.70
N ASN A 124 13.90 1.24 7.84
CA ASN A 124 14.63 1.64 9.01
C ASN A 124 15.35 0.39 9.52
N ASP A 125 16.49 0.12 8.90
CA ASP A 125 17.45 -0.85 9.40
C ASP A 125 18.07 -0.22 10.66
N LEU A 126 17.29 -0.24 11.75
CA LEU A 126 17.63 0.29 13.07
C LEU A 126 18.98 -0.24 13.57
N PHE A 127 19.42 -1.37 13.01
CA PHE A 127 20.64 -2.08 13.32
C PHE A 127 21.73 -1.97 12.24
N GLY A 128 21.44 -1.32 11.12
CA GLY A 128 22.35 -1.15 9.99
C GLY A 128 22.56 -2.44 9.18
N TRP A 129 23.02 -2.24 7.94
CA TRP A 129 23.44 -3.34 7.07
C TRP A 129 24.74 -3.94 7.62
N SER A 130 24.84 -5.27 7.63
CA SER A 130 26.06 -5.95 8.07
C SER A 130 27.22 -5.61 7.13
N GLU A 131 28.33 -5.12 7.69
CA GLU A 131 29.57 -4.84 6.95
C GLU A 131 30.62 -5.94 7.17
N ALA A 132 30.29 -6.97 7.95
CA ALA A 132 31.17 -8.09 8.24
C ALA A 132 31.49 -8.91 6.99
N PHE A 133 32.78 -8.98 6.65
CA PHE A 133 33.29 -9.83 5.58
C PHE A 133 33.84 -11.16 6.11
N THR A 134 34.04 -11.28 7.42
CA THR A 134 34.56 -12.48 8.11
C THR A 134 33.57 -13.01 9.15
N GLU A 135 33.67 -14.31 9.48
CA GLU A 135 32.79 -14.92 10.51
C GLU A 135 33.00 -14.31 11.92
N GLU A 136 34.23 -13.93 12.27
CA GLU A 136 34.50 -13.27 13.56
C GLU A 136 33.88 -11.86 13.65
N GLU A 137 33.85 -11.13 12.53
CA GLU A 137 33.16 -9.83 12.45
C GLU A 137 31.63 -10.02 12.52
N LYS A 138 31.08 -11.04 11.85
CA LYS A 138 29.64 -11.36 11.91
C LYS A 138 29.20 -11.67 13.34
N GLU A 139 29.95 -12.49 14.07
CA GLU A 139 29.64 -12.81 15.46
C GLU A 139 29.71 -11.57 16.38
N ARG A 140 30.63 -10.63 16.11
CA ARG A 140 30.72 -9.38 16.86
C ARG A 140 29.53 -8.47 16.58
N GLU A 141 29.20 -8.26 15.31
CA GLU A 141 28.04 -7.47 14.89
C GLU A 141 26.73 -8.07 15.41
N GLU A 142 26.60 -9.40 15.42
CA GLU A 142 25.43 -10.07 15.98
C GLU A 142 25.31 -9.89 17.50
N LYS A 143 26.41 -9.95 18.25
CA LYS A 143 26.41 -9.66 19.69
C LYS A 143 26.03 -8.22 19.98
N GLU A 144 26.57 -7.26 19.21
CA GLU A 144 26.22 -5.84 19.35
C GLU A 144 24.75 -5.57 19.01
N ARG A 145 24.24 -6.18 17.92
CA ARG A 145 22.82 -6.10 17.55
C ARG A 145 21.93 -6.69 18.63
N ASN A 146 22.26 -7.87 19.16
CA ASN A 146 21.51 -8.51 20.25
C ASN A 146 21.54 -7.69 21.54
N GLN A 147 22.62 -6.98 21.82
CA GLN A 147 22.71 -6.10 22.98
C GLN A 147 21.85 -4.84 22.80
N LYS A 148 21.93 -4.20 21.64
CA LYS A 148 21.06 -3.06 21.28
C LYS A 148 19.58 -3.45 21.25
N ASP A 149 19.23 -4.61 20.71
CA ASP A 149 17.85 -5.13 20.69
C ASP A 149 17.31 -5.30 22.11
N LYS A 150 18.12 -5.80 23.05
CA LYS A 150 17.72 -5.90 24.47
C LYS A 150 17.51 -4.54 25.11
N GLU A 151 18.34 -3.54 24.79
CA GLU A 151 18.19 -2.18 25.30
C GLU A 151 16.94 -1.51 24.74
N TYR A 152 16.70 -1.62 23.43
CA TYR A 152 15.52 -1.07 22.79
C TYR A 152 14.24 -1.73 23.28
N ARG A 153 14.20 -3.07 23.44
CA ARG A 153 13.05 -3.76 24.02
C ARG A 153 12.71 -3.28 25.44
N LYS A 154 13.72 -3.02 26.29
CA LYS A 154 13.49 -2.43 27.61
C LYS A 154 12.93 -1.01 27.50
N SER A 155 13.33 -0.27 26.47
CA SER A 155 12.86 1.10 26.24
C SER A 155 11.43 1.17 25.68
N LEU A 156 10.92 0.09 25.07
CA LEU A 156 9.59 0.05 24.44
C LEU A 156 8.48 0.41 25.43
N HIS A 157 8.57 0.00 26.70
CA HIS A 157 7.57 0.35 27.71
C HIS A 157 7.41 1.86 27.91
N PHE A 158 8.43 2.67 27.66
CA PHE A 158 8.35 4.13 27.78
C PHE A 158 7.64 4.80 26.59
N LEU A 159 7.43 4.06 25.50
CA LEU A 159 6.70 4.51 24.32
C LEU A 159 5.19 4.25 24.46
N ASP A 160 4.79 3.36 25.37
CA ASP A 160 3.40 2.97 25.55
C ASP A 160 2.52 4.15 25.98
N GLY A 161 1.38 4.32 25.29
CA GLY A 161 0.43 5.39 25.51
C GLY A 161 0.85 6.77 25.00
N ARG A 162 2.07 6.94 24.47
CA ARG A 162 2.53 8.22 23.90
C ARG A 162 2.05 8.40 22.46
N LEU A 163 1.93 9.67 22.06
CA LEU A 163 1.62 10.04 20.68
C LEU A 163 2.87 9.93 19.80
N TYR A 164 2.72 9.38 18.60
CA TYR A 164 3.81 9.16 17.64
C TYR A 164 4.48 10.47 17.23
N SER A 165 3.71 11.55 17.04
CA SER A 165 4.25 12.89 16.76
C SER A 165 5.11 13.46 17.88
N SER A 166 4.92 13.01 19.13
CA SER A 166 5.65 13.47 20.31
C SER A 166 6.96 12.70 20.56
N LEU A 167 7.21 11.67 19.78
CA LEU A 167 8.42 10.85 19.85
C LEU A 167 9.56 11.49 19.06
N SER A 168 10.78 11.30 19.53
CA SER A 168 11.98 11.62 18.75
C SER A 168 12.09 10.72 17.53
N GLU A 169 12.84 11.15 16.50
CA GLU A 169 13.05 10.38 15.27
C GLU A 169 13.59 8.96 15.56
N GLN A 170 14.47 8.81 16.56
CA GLN A 170 14.96 7.51 17.00
C GLN A 170 13.86 6.63 17.63
N GLU A 171 13.01 7.20 18.49
CA GLU A 171 11.88 6.49 19.11
C GLU A 171 10.81 6.10 18.08
N GLN A 172 10.56 6.95 17.08
CA GLN A 172 9.66 6.66 15.96
C GLN A 172 10.17 5.47 15.13
N ASN A 173 11.48 5.43 14.85
CA ASN A 173 12.12 4.34 14.11
C ASN A 173 12.05 3.02 14.90
N ILE A 174 12.27 3.07 16.23
CA ILE A 174 12.11 1.91 17.12
C ILE A 174 10.67 1.40 17.09
N ALA A 175 9.67 2.29 17.26
CA ALA A 175 8.26 1.91 17.26
C ALA A 175 7.84 1.23 15.94
N VAL A 176 8.25 1.77 14.81
CA VAL A 176 8.00 1.18 13.48
C VAL A 176 8.70 -0.17 13.35
N TYR A 177 9.99 -0.28 13.72
CA TYR A 177 10.74 -1.54 13.60
C TYR A 177 10.08 -2.69 14.36
N TYR A 178 9.68 -2.46 15.62
CA TYR A 178 9.06 -3.50 16.45
C TYR A 178 7.60 -3.79 16.10
N SER A 179 6.93 -2.89 15.39
CA SER A 179 5.61 -3.17 14.81
C SER A 179 5.71 -4.20 13.69
N GLU A 180 6.76 -4.14 12.87
CA GLU A 180 6.97 -5.05 11.74
C GLU A 180 7.61 -6.38 12.15
N HIS A 181 8.66 -6.35 12.97
CA HIS A 181 9.50 -7.52 13.23
C HIS A 181 9.06 -8.36 14.45
N GLY A 182 8.09 -7.87 15.23
CA GLY A 182 7.69 -8.56 16.45
C GLY A 182 6.23 -8.40 16.89
N SER A 183 5.42 -7.61 16.19
CA SER A 183 4.04 -7.30 16.59
C SER A 183 3.91 -6.80 18.05
N PHE A 184 5.00 -6.28 18.63
CA PHE A 184 5.02 -5.79 20.01
C PHE A 184 4.42 -4.38 20.10
N VAL A 185 4.39 -3.67 18.98
CA VAL A 185 3.91 -2.30 18.88
C VAL A 185 2.78 -2.24 17.86
N SER A 186 1.68 -1.63 18.26
CA SER A 186 0.55 -1.33 17.40
C SER A 186 0.25 0.16 17.48
N PHE A 187 -0.26 0.72 16.38
CA PHE A 187 -0.64 2.13 16.32
C PHE A 187 -2.16 2.23 16.31
N THR A 188 -2.70 3.04 17.23
CA THR A 188 -4.14 3.34 17.25
C THR A 188 -4.32 4.81 16.85
N PRO A 189 -5.13 5.12 15.82
CA PRO A 189 -5.35 6.52 15.44
C PRO A 189 -6.16 7.27 16.50
N ASP A 190 -5.70 8.46 16.90
CA ASP A 190 -6.37 9.36 17.86
C ASP A 190 -7.44 10.25 17.18
N GLY A 191 -7.65 10.08 15.87
CA GLY A 191 -8.63 10.85 15.09
C GLY A 191 -8.24 12.31 14.81
N LYS A 192 -7.00 12.71 15.13
CA LYS A 192 -6.39 14.02 14.82
C LYS A 192 -5.13 13.90 13.96
N ASP A 193 -5.10 12.93 13.05
CA ASP A 193 -3.94 12.61 12.20
C ASP A 193 -2.66 12.24 12.99
N ASP A 194 -2.84 11.74 14.21
CA ASP A 194 -1.76 11.26 15.08
C ASP A 194 -2.09 9.87 15.63
N PHE A 195 -1.05 9.15 16.04
CA PHE A 195 -1.14 7.75 16.43
C PHE A 195 -0.71 7.58 17.87
N GLN A 196 -1.56 6.95 18.68
CA GLN A 196 -1.15 6.48 19.98
C GLN A 196 -0.42 5.15 19.83
N VAL A 197 0.79 5.09 20.37
CA VAL A 197 1.61 3.88 20.39
C VAL A 197 1.10 2.97 21.51
N GLN A 198 0.68 1.76 21.16
CA GLN A 198 0.29 0.72 22.10
C GLN A 198 1.31 -0.40 22.05
N VAL A 199 1.96 -0.67 23.18
CA VAL A 199 2.99 -1.68 23.30
C VAL A 199 2.40 -2.91 23.98
N GLN A 200 2.12 -3.94 23.19
CA GLN A 200 1.77 -5.27 23.69
C GLN A 200 3.05 -6.08 23.87
N LEU A 201 3.79 -5.77 24.93
CA LEU A 201 4.78 -6.71 25.42
C LEU A 201 3.99 -7.86 26.04
N ARG A 202 3.93 -9.00 25.34
CA ARG A 202 3.59 -10.24 26.01
C ARG A 202 4.61 -10.39 27.14
N GLU A 203 4.12 -10.25 28.36
CA GLU A 203 4.75 -10.87 29.52
C GLU A 203 4.70 -12.39 29.28
N ASP A 204 5.55 -12.90 28.39
CA ASP A 204 5.96 -14.29 28.48
C ASP A 204 6.81 -14.35 29.75
N GLY A 205 6.10 -14.71 30.83
CA GLY A 205 6.61 -14.72 32.18
C GLY A 205 7.78 -15.69 32.38
N GLN A 206 8.52 -15.37 33.44
CA GLN A 206 9.35 -16.25 34.29
C GLN A 206 10.23 -17.29 33.62
#